data_AF-A0A1S3D5S3-F1
#
_entry.id   AF-A0A1S3D5S3-F1
#
_cell.length_a   1.000
_cell.length_b   1.000
_cell.length_c   1.000
_cell.angle_alpha   90.00
_cell.angle_beta   90.00
_cell.angle_gamma   90.00
#
_symmetry.space_group_name_H-M   'P 1'
#
loop_
_entity.id
_entity.type
_entity.pdbx_description
1 polymer ?
#
loop_
_entity_poly.entity_id
_entity_poly.type
_entity_poly.pdbx_seq_one_letter_code
_entity_poly.pdbx_strand_id
1 'polypeptide(L)'
;MVIPAVIVVLVSECILVVLAGDYRVSKTENGIYTVQYNPEDYNYGPTLAPTSQKRKVLIVCLTNLARSPIAESVFRKMMKRRRISNQWEVSSSAAMYFEDLEEENIIREALHVVRKIDPDYDEIKRIFAQKTRIMTKDAFRTHDYILAVDEMTYNATIDRRREWNEMYTKAQVMHFDKLDPIKMTNRWFAVNDKNFTHFYRRCERAILAFDMKVNALM
;
A
#
# COMPACT_ATOMS: atom_id res chain seq x y z
N MET A 1 12.30 -21.37 -16.85
CA MET A 1 11.16 -20.50 -17.18
C MET A 1 10.26 -20.49 -15.96
N VAL A 2 10.32 -19.42 -15.15
CA VAL A 2 9.57 -19.32 -13.90
C VAL A 2 8.24 -18.65 -14.25
N ILE A 3 7.17 -19.44 -14.29
CA ILE A 3 5.81 -18.92 -14.43
C ILE A 3 5.31 -18.67 -13.00
N PRO A 4 4.80 -17.48 -12.65
CA PRO A 4 4.18 -17.28 -11.34
C PRO A 4 2.94 -18.17 -11.27
N ALA A 5 3.04 -19.29 -10.55
CA ALA A 5 1.96 -20.25 -10.42
C ALA A 5 0.90 -19.71 -9.45
N VAL A 6 -0.30 -19.46 -9.96
CA VAL A 6 -1.49 -19.26 -9.13
C VAL A 6 -2.00 -20.64 -8.72
N ILE A 7 -1.76 -21.06 -7.48
CA ILE A 7 -2.31 -22.32 -6.96
C ILE A 7 -3.74 -22.05 -6.46
N VAL A 8 -4.73 -22.57 -7.19
CA VAL A 8 -6.13 -22.56 -6.78
C VAL A 8 -6.43 -23.92 -6.14
N VAL A 9 -6.58 -23.97 -4.81
CA VAL A 9 -7.05 -25.17 -4.10
C VAL A 9 -8.55 -25.04 -3.88
N LEU A 10 -9.34 -25.87 -4.57
CA LEU A 10 -10.77 -26.02 -4.33
C LEU A 10 -10.99 -27.25 -3.45
N VAL A 11 -11.47 -27.03 -2.22
CA VAL A 11 -12.09 -28.07 -1.40
C VAL A 11 -13.52 -27.63 -1.11
N SER A 12 -14.46 -28.56 -1.27
CA SER A 12 -15.91 -28.34 -1.36
C SER A 12 -16.47 -27.48 -0.21
N GLU A 13 -16.80 -26.22 -0.53
CA GLU A 13 -17.30 -25.15 0.36
C GLU A 13 -16.22 -24.15 0.85
N CYS A 14 -15.60 -23.50 -0.15
CA CYS A 14 -15.03 -22.14 -0.15
C CYS A 14 -13.95 -21.78 0.89
N ILE A 15 -12.68 -21.95 0.51
CA ILE A 15 -11.60 -20.99 0.86
C ILE A 15 -10.77 -20.69 -0.38
N LEU A 16 -10.82 -19.44 -0.86
CA LEU A 16 -9.93 -18.93 -1.90
C LEU A 16 -8.69 -18.31 -1.24
N VAL A 17 -7.57 -19.02 -1.27
CA VAL A 17 -6.28 -18.47 -0.81
C VAL A 17 -5.48 -18.04 -2.03
N VAL A 18 -5.47 -16.73 -2.33
CA VAL A 18 -4.59 -16.18 -3.37
C VAL A 18 -3.22 -15.96 -2.74
N LEU A 19 -2.27 -16.81 -3.12
CA LEU A 19 -0.91 -16.80 -2.64
C LEU A 19 -0.01 -16.30 -3.76
N ALA A 20 0.64 -15.14 -3.57
CA ALA A 20 1.63 -14.60 -4.48
C ALA A 20 3.03 -14.90 -3.93
N GLY A 21 3.75 -15.83 -4.56
CA GLY A 21 5.09 -16.26 -4.15
C GLY A 21 5.43 -17.72 -4.33
N ASP A 22 6.64 -18.08 -3.95
CA ASP A 22 7.15 -19.45 -3.95
C ASP A 22 6.71 -20.15 -2.65
N TYR A 23 5.65 -20.96 -2.75
CA TYR A 23 5.10 -21.73 -1.63
C TYR A 23 5.35 -23.21 -1.83
N ARG A 24 5.64 -23.92 -0.74
CA ARG A 24 5.54 -25.38 -0.72
C ARG A 24 4.15 -25.75 -0.24
N VAL A 25 3.41 -26.42 -1.12
CA VAL A 25 2.10 -27.01 -0.81
C VAL A 25 2.29 -28.51 -0.66
N SER A 26 1.92 -29.07 0.49
CA SER A 26 1.86 -30.51 0.68
C SER A 26 0.45 -30.94 1.06
N LYS A 27 0.03 -32.10 0.55
CA LYS A 27 -1.27 -32.71 0.84
C LYS A 27 -1.06 -33.84 1.85
N THR A 28 -1.78 -33.79 2.96
CA THR A 28 -1.81 -34.90 3.93
C THR A 28 -2.75 -36.01 3.45
N GLU A 29 -2.58 -37.22 3.99
CA GLU A 29 -3.42 -38.39 3.66
C GLU A 29 -4.93 -38.13 3.90
N ASN A 30 -5.26 -37.23 4.84
CA ASN A 30 -6.65 -36.84 5.16
C ASN A 30 -7.20 -35.74 4.26
N GLY A 31 -6.51 -35.37 3.17
CA GLY A 31 -6.98 -34.36 2.23
C GLY A 31 -6.78 -32.90 2.68
N ILE A 32 -6.03 -32.67 3.77
CA ILE A 32 -5.70 -31.32 4.23
C ILE A 32 -4.45 -30.83 3.50
N TYR A 33 -4.51 -29.62 2.95
CA TYR A 33 -3.37 -28.97 2.32
C TYR A 33 -2.65 -28.09 3.34
N THR A 34 -1.33 -28.28 3.51
CA THR A 34 -0.50 -27.36 4.29
C THR A 34 0.32 -26.48 3.35
N VAL A 35 0.35 -25.19 3.65
CA VAL A 35 1.11 -24.18 2.90
C VAL A 35 2.21 -23.68 3.82
N GLN A 36 3.46 -23.91 3.44
CA GLN A 36 4.61 -23.32 4.12
C GLN A 36 5.11 -22.12 3.30
N TYR A 37 5.08 -20.94 3.92
CA TYR A 37 5.71 -19.74 3.39
C TYR A 37 7.16 -19.70 3.84
N ASN A 38 8.09 -19.75 2.89
CA ASN A 38 9.51 -19.58 3.15
C ASN A 38 9.99 -18.25 2.54
N PRO A 39 10.31 -17.22 3.35
CA PRO A 39 10.69 -15.90 2.84
C PRO A 39 11.92 -15.92 1.93
N GLU A 40 12.81 -16.91 2.12
CA GLU A 40 14.06 -17.10 1.39
C GLU A 40 13.85 -17.71 -0.01
N ASP A 41 12.73 -18.39 -0.25
CA ASP A 41 12.46 -19.10 -1.51
C ASP A 41 11.92 -18.17 -2.61
N TYR A 42 11.55 -16.93 -2.27
CA TYR A 42 11.10 -15.93 -3.25
C TYR A 42 12.30 -15.43 -4.07
N ASN A 43 12.63 -16.15 -5.12
CA ASN A 43 13.75 -15.79 -6.00
C ASN A 43 13.27 -14.65 -6.92
N TYR A 44 13.43 -13.40 -6.46
CA TYR A 44 13.03 -12.16 -7.17
C TYR A 44 13.70 -11.94 -8.54
N GLY A 45 14.42 -12.93 -9.06
CA GLY A 45 15.24 -12.80 -10.25
C GLY A 45 16.40 -11.82 -10.03
N PRO A 46 17.25 -11.64 -11.04
CA PRO A 46 18.26 -10.58 -11.01
C PRO A 46 17.55 -9.22 -10.84
N THR A 47 18.09 -8.36 -9.99
CA THR A 47 17.69 -6.95 -9.88
C THR A 47 17.62 -6.38 -11.30
N LEU A 48 16.42 -6.02 -11.76
CA LEU A 48 16.25 -5.41 -13.08
C LEU A 48 17.18 -4.20 -13.18
N ALA A 49 17.91 -4.10 -14.29
CA ALA A 49 18.83 -3.00 -14.55
C ALA A 49 18.09 -1.66 -14.30
N PRO A 50 18.73 -0.68 -13.64
CA PRO A 50 18.07 0.57 -13.29
C PRO A 50 17.51 1.23 -14.56
N THR A 51 16.19 1.35 -14.65
CA THR A 51 15.57 2.25 -15.62
C THR A 51 16.05 3.66 -15.29
N SER A 52 16.43 4.45 -16.30
CA SER A 52 17.00 5.78 -16.10
C SER A 52 16.07 6.76 -15.35
N GLN A 53 14.78 6.43 -15.25
CA GLN A 53 13.79 7.18 -14.50
C GLN A 53 12.99 6.27 -13.54
N LYS A 54 12.86 6.70 -12.28
CA LYS A 54 12.00 6.06 -11.28
C LYS A 54 10.55 6.42 -11.50
N ARG A 55 9.64 5.46 -11.30
CA ARG A 55 8.20 5.70 -11.22
C ARG A 55 7.86 6.42 -9.93
N LYS A 56 6.98 7.41 -9.99
CA LYS A 56 6.59 8.25 -8.86
C LYS A 56 5.18 7.90 -8.40
N VAL A 57 5.06 7.56 -7.12
CA VAL A 57 3.76 7.29 -6.46
C VAL A 57 3.54 8.23 -5.29
N LEU A 58 2.36 8.86 -5.27
CA LEU A 58 1.87 9.68 -4.16
C LEU A 58 0.75 8.94 -3.46
N ILE A 59 0.92 8.66 -2.16
CA ILE A 59 -0.14 8.06 -1.35
C ILE A 59 -0.87 9.15 -0.58
N VAL A 60 -2.19 9.16 -0.67
CA VAL A 60 -3.01 10.26 -0.16
C VAL A 60 -3.96 9.72 0.89
N CYS A 61 -4.05 10.40 2.02
CA CYS A 61 -5.19 10.34 2.94
C CYS A 61 -5.73 11.75 3.16
N LEU A 62 -6.80 11.92 3.94
CA LEU A 62 -7.37 13.25 4.14
C LEU A 62 -6.36 14.27 4.70
N THR A 63 -5.62 13.92 5.76
CA THR A 63 -4.87 14.89 6.58
C THR A 63 -3.37 14.66 6.65
N ASN A 64 -2.87 13.55 6.08
CA ASN A 64 -1.46 13.13 6.14
C ASN A 64 -0.90 12.86 7.54
N LEU A 65 -1.75 12.71 8.57
CA LEU A 65 -1.29 12.52 9.96
C LEU A 65 -1.05 11.07 10.38
N ALA A 66 -1.60 10.08 9.65
CA ALA A 66 -1.49 8.68 10.06
C ALA A 66 -1.55 7.69 8.89
N ARG A 67 -2.70 7.60 8.20
CA ARG A 67 -2.94 6.57 7.17
C ARG A 67 -1.94 6.62 6.01
N SER A 68 -1.72 7.78 5.40
CA SER A 68 -0.80 7.86 4.26
C SER A 68 0.69 7.72 4.66
N PRO A 69 1.19 8.26 5.80
CA PRO A 69 2.51 7.89 6.33
C PRO A 69 2.70 6.38 6.55
N ILE A 70 1.69 5.69 7.12
CA ILE A 70 1.72 4.23 7.30
C ILE A 70 1.84 3.53 5.95
N ALA A 71 0.98 3.89 5.00
CA ALA A 71 0.98 3.29 3.68
C ALA A 71 2.29 3.57 2.91
N GLU A 72 2.88 4.76 3.04
CA GLU A 72 4.20 5.08 2.49
C GLU A 72 5.30 4.19 3.07
N SER A 73 5.30 4.00 4.39
CA SER A 73 6.28 3.13 5.05
C SER A 73 6.15 1.69 4.58
N VAL A 74 4.91 1.16 4.55
CA VAL A 74 4.63 -0.18 4.05
C VAL A 74 5.10 -0.33 2.60
N PHE A 75 4.83 0.67 1.75
CA PHE A 75 5.24 0.64 0.34
C PHE A 75 6.76 0.56 0.20
N ARG A 76 7.50 1.47 0.86
CA ARG A 76 8.97 1.50 0.81
C ARG A 76 9.57 0.17 1.27
N LYS A 77 9.06 -0.39 2.37
CA LYS A 77 9.50 -1.67 2.93
C LYS A 77 9.24 -2.82 1.96
N MET A 78 8.06 -2.88 1.36
CA MET A 78 7.73 -3.90 0.39
C MET A 78 8.64 -3.82 -0.83
N MET A 79 8.86 -2.64 -1.40
CA MET A 79 9.79 -2.49 -2.54
C MET A 79 11.22 -2.87 -2.18
N LYS A 80 11.65 -2.61 -0.93
CA LYS A 80 12.97 -2.99 -0.43
C LYS A 80 13.11 -4.50 -0.30
N ARG A 81 12.14 -5.18 0.32
CA ARG A 81 12.09 -6.65 0.43
C ARG A 81 12.11 -7.32 -0.95
N ARG A 82 11.44 -6.70 -1.92
CA ARG A 82 11.39 -7.15 -3.31
C ARG A 82 12.58 -6.75 -4.18
N ARG A 83 13.56 -6.03 -3.61
CA ARG A 83 14.77 -5.52 -4.30
C ARG A 83 14.48 -4.64 -5.53
N ILE A 84 13.36 -3.92 -5.52
CA ILE A 84 12.92 -3.01 -6.60
C ILE A 84 12.73 -1.55 -6.14
N SER A 85 13.25 -1.18 -4.95
CA SER A 85 13.23 0.22 -4.47
C SER A 85 13.88 1.21 -5.42
N ASN A 86 14.82 0.78 -6.27
CA ASN A 86 15.45 1.61 -7.28
C ASN A 86 14.49 2.03 -8.41
N GLN A 87 13.34 1.37 -8.55
CA GLN A 87 12.33 1.67 -9.57
C GLN A 87 11.27 2.68 -9.10
N TRP A 88 11.25 3.02 -7.81
CA TRP A 88 10.16 3.79 -7.20
C TRP A 88 10.66 5.00 -6.40
N GLU A 89 9.93 6.10 -6.55
CA GLU A 89 9.94 7.25 -5.65
C GLU A 89 8.57 7.30 -4.98
N VAL A 90 8.55 7.11 -3.66
CA VAL A 90 7.33 7.00 -2.86
C VAL A 90 7.24 8.21 -1.94
N SER A 91 6.09 8.87 -1.92
CA SER A 91 5.79 9.96 -0.99
C SER A 91 4.33 9.91 -0.55
N SER A 92 3.98 10.68 0.49
CA SER A 92 2.60 10.83 0.93
C SER A 92 2.18 12.28 1.14
N SER A 93 0.87 12.53 1.06
CA SER A 93 0.28 13.86 1.26
C SER A 93 -1.17 13.80 1.75
N ALA A 94 -1.70 14.96 2.10
CA ALA A 94 -3.05 15.21 2.52
C ALA A 94 -3.87 15.64 1.30
N ALA A 95 -5.08 15.12 1.15
CA ALA A 95 -6.04 15.68 0.19
C ALA A 95 -6.55 17.05 0.66
N MET A 96 -6.58 17.29 1.98
CA MET A 96 -7.11 18.51 2.59
C MET A 96 -6.46 18.80 3.94
N TYR A 97 -6.67 20.02 4.44
CA TYR A 97 -6.18 20.43 5.75
C TYR A 97 -7.37 20.80 6.65
N PHE A 98 -7.20 20.61 7.95
CA PHE A 98 -8.18 20.98 8.97
C PHE A 98 -7.41 21.67 10.09
N GLU A 99 -7.90 22.84 10.51
CA GLU A 99 -7.23 23.69 11.50
C GLU A 99 -7.37 23.14 12.93
N ASP A 100 -8.49 22.48 13.26
CA ASP A 100 -8.83 22.07 14.62
C ASP A 100 -8.46 20.61 14.96
N LEU A 101 -7.42 20.06 14.33
CA LEU A 101 -6.98 18.69 14.63
C LEU A 101 -5.93 18.65 15.74
N GLU A 102 -6.08 17.70 16.66
CA GLU A 102 -5.04 17.34 17.61
C GLU A 102 -3.94 16.51 16.92
N GLU A 103 -3.18 17.16 16.02
CA GLU A 103 -2.19 16.49 15.15
C GLU A 103 -1.21 15.61 15.93
N GLU A 104 -0.65 16.14 17.02
CA GLU A 104 0.32 15.42 17.86
C GLU A 104 -0.27 14.17 18.50
N ASN A 105 -1.52 14.23 18.98
CA ASN A 105 -2.20 13.07 19.57
C ASN A 105 -2.46 12.01 18.49
N ILE A 106 -2.95 12.39 17.31
CA ILE A 106 -3.18 11.46 16.19
C ILE A 106 -1.88 10.76 15.77
N ILE A 107 -0.79 11.53 15.62
CA ILE A 107 0.53 11.00 15.28
C ILE A 107 1.03 10.06 16.37
N ARG A 108 0.92 10.44 17.65
CA ARG A 108 1.35 9.62 18.79
C ARG A 108 0.61 8.29 18.85
N GLU A 109 -0.71 8.30 18.69
CA GLU A 109 -1.52 7.07 18.67
C GLU A 109 -1.13 6.16 17.50
N ALA A 110 -0.97 6.73 16.30
CA ALA A 110 -0.53 5.96 15.13
C ALA A 110 0.84 5.31 15.35
N LEU A 111 1.82 6.07 15.88
CA LEU A 111 3.15 5.56 16.20
C LEU A 111 3.12 4.51 17.32
N HIS A 112 2.27 4.68 18.33
CA HIS A 112 2.09 3.71 19.42
C HIS A 112 1.66 2.35 18.87
N VAL A 113 0.69 2.32 17.96
CA VAL A 113 0.25 1.07 17.33
C VAL A 113 1.32 0.50 16.44
N VAL A 114 1.92 1.31 15.57
CA VAL A 114 2.89 0.79 14.60
C VAL A 114 4.12 0.20 15.31
N ARG A 115 4.57 0.79 16.41
CA ARG A 115 5.65 0.23 17.24
C ARG A 115 5.41 -1.21 17.69
N LYS A 116 4.14 -1.61 17.88
CA LYS A 116 3.78 -2.98 18.31
C LYS A 116 3.78 -3.99 17.16
N ILE A 117 3.55 -3.54 15.93
CA ILE A 117 3.25 -4.43 14.78
C ILE A 117 4.34 -4.42 13.70
N ASP A 118 5.22 -3.42 13.69
CA ASP A 118 6.21 -3.22 12.63
C ASP A 118 7.63 -3.31 13.20
N PRO A 119 8.43 -4.31 12.79
CA PRO A 119 9.79 -4.50 13.28
C PRO A 119 10.75 -3.38 12.82
N ASP A 120 10.43 -2.68 11.74
CA ASP A 120 11.25 -1.61 11.16
C ASP A 120 10.74 -0.22 11.60
N TYR A 121 10.51 -0.04 12.91
CA TYR A 121 9.86 1.15 13.47
C TYR A 121 10.60 2.47 13.17
N ASP A 122 11.93 2.45 13.05
CA ASP A 122 12.72 3.67 12.81
C ASP A 122 12.48 4.30 11.43
N GLU A 123 12.14 3.49 10.42
CA GLU A 123 11.79 4.02 9.10
C GLU A 123 10.45 4.74 9.13
N ILE A 124 9.43 4.14 9.76
CA ILE A 124 8.12 4.79 9.84
C ILE A 124 8.18 6.04 10.71
N LYS A 125 8.91 6.01 11.83
CA LYS A 125 9.12 7.17 12.70
C LYS A 125 9.73 8.34 11.92
N ARG A 126 10.68 8.07 11.01
CA ARG A 126 11.27 9.12 10.14
C ARG A 126 10.27 9.70 9.15
N ILE A 127 9.33 8.89 8.64
CA ILE A 127 8.27 9.38 7.74
C ILE A 127 7.29 10.27 8.53
N PHE A 128 6.89 9.85 9.73
CA PHE A 128 6.01 10.65 10.60
C PHE A 128 6.67 11.94 11.12
N ALA A 129 8.00 11.97 11.24
CA ALA A 129 8.72 13.20 11.59
C ALA A 129 8.74 14.25 10.48
N GLN A 130 8.30 13.89 9.26
CA GLN A 130 8.16 14.88 8.18
C GLN A 130 6.91 15.73 8.41
N LYS A 131 7.01 17.03 8.13
CA LYS A 131 5.86 17.93 8.17
C LYS A 131 4.77 17.42 7.23
N THR A 132 3.52 17.48 7.69
CA THR A 132 2.32 17.22 6.88
C THR A 132 2.36 18.05 5.60
N ARG A 133 2.00 17.43 4.48
CA ARG A 133 2.02 18.11 3.17
C ARG A 133 0.67 17.99 2.53
N ILE A 134 0.09 19.10 2.09
CA ILE A 134 -1.11 19.08 1.27
C ILE A 134 -0.68 18.80 -0.17
N MET A 135 -1.43 17.95 -0.88
CA MET A 135 -1.21 17.73 -2.30
C MET A 135 -1.33 19.05 -3.06
N THR A 136 -0.55 19.19 -4.13
CA THR A 136 -0.64 20.33 -5.05
C THR A 136 -1.06 19.83 -6.43
N LYS A 137 -1.46 20.74 -7.31
CA LYS A 137 -1.76 20.38 -8.71
C LYS A 137 -0.61 19.69 -9.43
N ASP A 138 0.64 20.00 -9.05
CA ASP A 138 1.82 19.37 -9.62
C ASP A 138 1.89 17.88 -9.32
N ALA A 139 1.21 17.39 -8.27
CA ALA A 139 1.08 15.97 -8.01
C ALA A 139 0.53 15.23 -9.24
N PHE A 140 -0.51 15.78 -9.88
CA PHE A 140 -1.13 15.19 -11.07
C PHE A 140 -0.22 15.20 -12.30
N ARG A 141 0.75 16.12 -12.35
CA ARG A 141 1.67 16.30 -13.49
C ARG A 141 2.96 15.50 -13.34
N THR A 142 3.43 15.33 -12.11
CA THR A 142 4.74 14.76 -11.80
C THR A 142 4.68 13.28 -11.44
N HIS A 143 3.59 12.83 -10.81
CA HIS A 143 3.42 11.44 -10.39
C HIS A 143 2.83 10.59 -11.50
N ASP A 144 3.24 9.33 -11.55
CA ASP A 144 2.65 8.33 -12.43
C ASP A 144 1.37 7.77 -11.80
N TYR A 145 1.37 7.64 -10.47
CA TYR A 145 0.24 7.10 -9.70
C TYR A 145 -0.07 7.96 -8.48
N ILE A 146 -1.36 8.16 -8.21
CA ILE A 146 -1.87 8.73 -6.96
C ILE A 146 -2.78 7.69 -6.32
N LEU A 147 -2.42 7.19 -5.14
CA LEU A 147 -3.17 6.15 -4.46
C LEU A 147 -3.93 6.73 -3.27
N ALA A 148 -5.25 6.84 -3.39
CA ALA A 148 -6.13 7.26 -2.31
C ALA A 148 -6.48 6.09 -1.39
N VAL A 149 -6.27 6.26 -0.08
CA VAL A 149 -6.40 5.18 0.91
C VAL A 149 -7.85 4.79 1.25
N ASP A 150 -8.83 5.58 0.85
CA ASP A 150 -10.27 5.34 1.04
C ASP A 150 -11.11 6.23 0.12
N GLU A 151 -12.43 5.99 0.14
CA GLU A 151 -13.38 6.57 -0.80
C GLU A 151 -13.48 8.08 -0.64
N MET A 152 -13.50 8.55 0.62
CA MET A 152 -13.54 9.98 0.93
C MET A 152 -12.30 10.69 0.40
N THR A 153 -11.11 10.10 0.58
CA THR A 153 -9.87 10.64 0.05
C THR A 153 -9.85 10.59 -1.49
N TYR A 154 -10.37 9.52 -2.08
CA TYR A 154 -10.42 9.39 -3.54
C TYR A 154 -11.30 10.47 -4.15
N ASN A 155 -12.50 10.66 -3.62
CA ASN A 155 -13.42 11.70 -4.08
C ASN A 155 -12.78 13.09 -3.91
N ALA A 156 -12.20 13.40 -2.75
CA ALA A 156 -11.48 14.65 -2.54
C ALA A 156 -10.32 14.86 -3.54
N THR A 157 -9.60 13.79 -3.89
CA THR A 157 -8.52 13.84 -4.88
C THR A 157 -9.07 14.12 -6.28
N ILE A 158 -10.18 13.49 -6.67
CA ILE A 158 -10.84 13.72 -7.96
C ILE A 158 -11.43 15.12 -8.04
N ASP A 159 -12.03 15.62 -6.97
CA ASP A 159 -12.56 16.98 -6.91
C ASP A 159 -11.44 18.01 -7.08
N ARG A 160 -10.29 17.83 -6.39
CA ARG A 160 -9.11 18.67 -6.61
C ARG A 160 -8.56 18.60 -8.03
N ARG A 161 -8.58 17.42 -8.63
CA ARG A 161 -8.18 17.25 -10.04
C ARG A 161 -9.05 18.08 -10.97
N ARG A 162 -10.37 18.13 -10.72
CA ARG A 162 -11.32 18.93 -11.49
C ARG A 162 -11.14 20.42 -11.22
N GLU A 163 -11.07 20.84 -9.96
CA GLU A 163 -10.86 22.22 -9.55
C GLU A 163 -9.59 22.83 -10.14
N TRP A 164 -8.51 22.06 -10.22
CA TRP A 164 -7.24 22.52 -10.78
C TRP A 164 -7.09 22.28 -12.28
N ASN A 165 -8.13 21.77 -12.95
CA ASN A 165 -8.14 21.47 -14.38
C ASN A 165 -7.01 20.50 -14.82
N GLU A 166 -6.75 19.46 -14.02
CA GLU A 166 -5.68 18.47 -14.26
C GLU A 166 -6.24 17.13 -14.78
N MET A 167 -7.42 17.11 -15.41
CA MET A 167 -8.09 15.88 -15.86
C MET A 167 -7.31 15.10 -16.92
N TYR A 168 -6.47 15.78 -17.71
CA TYR A 168 -5.73 15.20 -18.83
C TYR A 168 -4.23 14.94 -18.52
N THR A 169 -3.84 14.99 -17.26
CA THR A 169 -2.45 14.69 -16.87
C THR A 169 -2.15 13.20 -16.80
N LYS A 170 -0.85 12.86 -16.78
CA LYS A 170 -0.37 11.47 -16.75
C LYS A 170 -0.77 10.66 -15.50
N ALA A 171 -1.04 11.32 -14.37
CA ALA A 171 -1.28 10.62 -13.11
C ALA A 171 -2.54 9.73 -13.17
N GLN A 172 -2.35 8.45 -12.90
CA GLN A 172 -3.44 7.51 -12.68
C GLN A 172 -3.88 7.55 -11.22
N VAL A 173 -5.10 8.02 -10.97
CA VAL A 173 -5.67 8.07 -9.62
C VAL A 173 -6.35 6.73 -9.33
N MET A 174 -5.88 6.03 -8.30
CA MET A 174 -6.35 4.71 -7.90
C MET A 174 -6.86 4.73 -6.46
N HIS A 175 -7.68 3.75 -6.15
CA HIS A 175 -8.34 3.62 -4.86
C HIS A 175 -7.92 2.34 -4.16
N PHE A 176 -7.51 2.41 -2.89
CA PHE A 176 -7.07 1.23 -2.13
C PHE A 176 -8.15 0.14 -2.07
N ASP A 177 -9.45 0.44 -1.91
CA ASP A 177 -10.47 -0.64 -1.88
C ASP A 177 -10.71 -1.30 -3.25
N LYS A 178 -10.24 -0.69 -4.34
CA LYS A 178 -10.25 -1.34 -5.66
C LYS A 178 -9.01 -2.20 -5.88
N LEU A 179 -8.00 -2.07 -5.02
CA LEU A 179 -6.75 -2.81 -5.06
C LEU A 179 -6.72 -3.93 -4.01
N ASP A 180 -7.31 -3.71 -2.84
CA ASP A 180 -7.41 -4.72 -1.79
C ASP A 180 -8.41 -5.81 -2.19
N PRO A 181 -7.99 -7.09 -2.30
CA PRO A 181 -8.91 -8.20 -2.57
C PRO A 181 -9.93 -8.42 -1.46
N ILE A 182 -9.70 -7.87 -0.25
CA ILE A 182 -10.60 -8.00 0.89
C ILE A 182 -11.35 -6.68 1.11
N LYS A 183 -12.66 -6.66 0.79
CA LYS A 183 -13.52 -5.50 1.08
C LYS A 183 -13.70 -5.34 2.58
N MET A 184 -13.16 -4.26 3.14
CA MET A 184 -13.31 -3.93 4.56
C MET A 184 -14.47 -2.93 4.75
N THR A 185 -15.44 -3.24 5.63
CA THR A 185 -16.60 -2.37 5.91
C THR A 185 -16.19 -1.05 6.56
N ASN A 186 -16.79 0.08 6.19
CA ASN A 186 -16.51 1.51 6.52
C ASN A 186 -16.29 1.95 8.00
N ARG A 187 -15.92 1.08 8.95
CA ARG A 187 -15.78 1.38 10.39
C ARG A 187 -14.38 1.86 10.84
N TRP A 188 -13.55 2.36 9.92
CA TRP A 188 -12.12 2.59 10.16
C TRP A 188 -11.72 4.01 10.56
N PHE A 189 -12.67 4.92 10.71
CA PHE A 189 -12.37 6.32 11.04
C PHE A 189 -11.84 6.51 12.47
N ALA A 190 -12.12 5.56 13.37
CA ALA A 190 -11.65 5.64 14.76
C ALA A 190 -10.16 5.28 14.87
N VAL A 191 -9.40 6.19 15.49
CA VAL A 191 -7.98 6.05 15.84
C VAL A 191 -7.89 5.07 17.02
N ASN A 192 -7.58 3.79 16.76
CA ASN A 192 -7.34 2.77 17.79
C ASN A 192 -6.46 1.62 17.26
N ASP A 193 -5.89 0.83 18.19
CA ASP A 193 -5.00 -0.30 17.92
C ASP A 193 -5.53 -1.28 16.87
N LYS A 194 -6.79 -1.68 16.99
CA LYS A 194 -7.40 -2.67 16.09
C LYS A 194 -7.51 -2.13 14.66
N ASN A 195 -7.92 -0.86 14.54
CA ASN A 195 -8.11 -0.21 13.25
C ASN A 195 -6.79 0.07 12.54
N PHE A 196 -5.76 0.52 13.26
CA PHE A 196 -4.44 0.73 12.68
C PHE A 196 -3.76 -0.57 12.27
N THR A 197 -3.89 -1.64 13.08
CA THR A 197 -3.35 -2.96 12.72
C THR A 197 -4.01 -3.52 11.46
N HIS A 198 -5.34 -3.40 11.35
CA HIS A 198 -6.06 -3.79 10.14
C HIS A 198 -5.66 -2.93 8.94
N PHE A 199 -5.53 -1.62 9.14
CA PHE A 199 -5.12 -0.70 8.09
C PHE A 199 -3.71 -1.03 7.57
N TYR A 200 -2.76 -1.32 8.47
CA TYR A 200 -1.42 -1.75 8.09
C TYR A 200 -1.46 -3.00 7.19
N ARG A 201 -2.19 -4.04 7.60
CA ARG A 201 -2.35 -5.27 6.79
C ARG A 201 -3.07 -5.01 5.45
N ARG A 202 -4.01 -4.07 5.43
CA ARG A 202 -4.67 -3.61 4.20
C ARG A 202 -3.69 -2.93 3.25
N CYS A 203 -2.79 -2.10 3.77
CA CYS A 203 -1.71 -1.51 2.97
C CYS A 203 -0.86 -2.60 2.31
N GLU A 204 -0.46 -3.64 3.04
CA GLU A 204 0.33 -4.74 2.49
C GLU A 204 -0.37 -5.41 1.30
N ARG A 205 -1.65 -5.76 1.45
CA ARG A 205 -2.44 -6.39 0.37
C ARG A 205 -2.65 -5.46 -0.82
N ALA A 206 -3.08 -4.22 -0.58
CA ALA A 206 -3.37 -3.27 -1.65
C ALA A 206 -2.11 -2.88 -2.44
N ILE A 207 -0.97 -2.70 -1.76
CA ILE A 207 0.30 -2.36 -2.39
C ILE A 207 0.86 -3.56 -3.17
N LEU A 208 0.71 -4.79 -2.64
CA LEU A 208 1.07 -6.00 -3.38
C LEU A 208 0.28 -6.10 -4.69
N ALA A 209 -1.05 -5.94 -4.62
CA ALA A 209 -1.93 -5.99 -5.78
C ALA A 209 -1.63 -4.87 -6.78
N PHE A 210 -1.34 -3.65 -6.30
CA PHE A 210 -0.91 -2.53 -7.13
C PHE A 210 0.39 -2.86 -7.88
N ASP A 211 1.42 -3.31 -7.15
CA ASP A 211 2.72 -3.62 -7.75
C ASP A 211 2.60 -4.76 -8.78
N MET A 212 1.84 -5.82 -8.47
CA MET A 212 1.55 -6.89 -9.42
C MET A 212 0.81 -6.36 -10.65
N LYS A 213 -0.20 -5.51 -10.49
CA LYS A 213 -0.96 -4.94 -11.61
C LYS A 213 -0.09 -4.08 -12.52
N VAL A 214 0.81 -3.28 -11.95
CA VAL A 214 1.64 -2.36 -12.71
C VAL A 214 2.86 -3.06 -13.32
N ASN A 215 3.38 -4.13 -12.70
CA ASN A 215 4.53 -4.88 -13.22
C ASN A 215 4.16 -6.11 -14.08
N ALA A 216 2.95 -6.66 -13.98
CA ALA A 216 2.48 -7.75 -14.87
C ALA A 216 2.10 -7.27 -16.28
N LEU A 217 2.09 -5.96 -16.50
CA LEU A 217 1.91 -5.33 -17.82
C LEU A 217 3.24 -5.09 -18.56
N MET A 218 4.35 -5.63 -18.04
CA MET A 218 5.67 -5.67 -18.67
C MET A 218 6.04 -7.11 -19.02
#